data_AF-A0A2D8LD67-F1
#
_entry.id   AF-A0A2D8LD67-F1
#
_cell.length_a   1.000
_cell.length_b   1.000
_cell.length_c   1.000
_cell.angle_alpha   90.00
_cell.angle_beta   90.00
_cell.angle_gamma   90.00
#
_symmetry.space_group_name_H-M   'P 1'
#
loop_
_entity.id
_entity.type
_entity.pdbx_description
1 polymer ?
#
loop_
_entity_poly.entity_id
_entity_poly.type
_entity_poly.pdbx_seq_one_letter_code
_entity_poly.pdbx_strand_id
1 'polypeptide(L)'
;MIYILKESLKLLHPFMPFMTEKIWQILNEELANFNTGNDKYYKIEKLLINAKYPIPETLNKQWKSKTKDIDEIIKSIKALRNIRSELGIEHNQLIPVNIQGTDEETNKILNHSTIFLNLAKAELKQDIPVSQGQYIPIAIGNQIFNIEIPEGLNLDAEIKRIKIEIKEIEIRITPLEKRIKSPNFFNNAPEEIVLKEKDRLEEQSNRMSQLKEILKSIS
;
A
#
# COMPACT_ATOMS: atom_id res chain seq x y z
N MET A 1 10.51 -6.66 -17.14
CA MET A 1 9.05 -6.52 -17.29
C MET A 1 8.45 -7.54 -18.25
N ILE A 2 8.96 -7.66 -19.48
CA ILE A 2 8.44 -8.58 -20.53
C ILE A 2 8.36 -10.05 -20.07
N TYR A 3 9.39 -10.56 -19.38
CA TYR A 3 9.37 -11.94 -18.85
C TYR A 3 8.17 -12.20 -17.93
N ILE A 4 7.93 -11.31 -16.95
CA ILE A 4 6.81 -11.45 -16.00
C ILE A 4 5.48 -11.41 -16.74
N LEU A 5 5.31 -10.48 -17.69
CA LEU A 5 4.10 -10.41 -18.50
C LEU A 5 3.82 -11.71 -19.25
N LYS A 6 4.86 -12.33 -19.86
CA LYS A 6 4.72 -13.61 -20.57
C LYS A 6 4.28 -14.74 -19.66
N GLU A 7 4.91 -14.90 -18.50
CA GLU A 7 4.56 -15.95 -17.56
C GLU A 7 3.14 -15.73 -16.98
N SER A 8 2.76 -14.49 -16.71
CA SER A 8 1.38 -14.15 -16.29
C SER A 8 0.35 -14.49 -17.36
N LEU A 9 0.63 -14.22 -18.64
CA LEU A 9 -0.27 -14.57 -19.75
C LEU A 9 -0.46 -16.09 -19.89
N LYS A 10 0.61 -16.87 -19.75
CA LYS A 10 0.54 -18.35 -19.76
C LYS A 10 -0.31 -18.88 -18.60
N LEU A 11 -0.15 -18.31 -17.40
CA LEU A 11 -0.96 -18.68 -16.23
C LEU A 11 -2.44 -18.35 -16.43
N LEU A 12 -2.73 -17.22 -17.09
CA LEU A 12 -4.09 -16.75 -17.30
C LEU A 12 -4.80 -17.41 -18.50
N HIS A 13 -4.04 -17.97 -19.46
CA HIS A 13 -4.57 -18.52 -20.71
C HIS A 13 -5.68 -19.58 -20.54
N PRO A 14 -5.62 -20.52 -19.58
CA PRO A 14 -6.69 -21.49 -19.34
C PRO A 14 -8.04 -20.85 -18.97
N PHE A 15 -8.03 -19.63 -18.43
CA PHE A 15 -9.24 -18.90 -18.00
C PHE A 15 -9.71 -17.90 -19.05
N MET A 16 -8.79 -17.25 -19.77
CA MET A 16 -9.10 -16.19 -20.74
C MET A 16 -8.35 -16.40 -22.07
N PRO A 17 -8.63 -17.48 -22.83
CA PRO A 17 -7.80 -17.89 -23.96
C PRO A 17 -7.75 -16.84 -25.08
N PHE A 18 -8.89 -16.26 -25.47
CA PHE A 18 -8.93 -15.30 -26.57
C PHE A 18 -8.22 -13.98 -26.25
N MET A 19 -8.41 -13.46 -25.03
CA MET A 19 -7.80 -12.20 -24.60
C MET A 19 -6.29 -12.35 -24.44
N THR A 20 -5.86 -13.41 -23.78
CA THR A 20 -4.43 -13.67 -23.56
C THR A 20 -3.70 -13.95 -24.88
N GLU A 21 -4.33 -14.67 -25.83
CA GLU A 21 -3.79 -14.90 -27.18
C GLU A 21 -3.65 -13.58 -27.96
N LYS A 22 -4.65 -12.69 -27.90
CA LYS A 22 -4.58 -11.41 -28.58
C LYS A 22 -3.46 -10.52 -28.03
N ILE A 23 -3.31 -10.45 -26.70
CA ILE A 23 -2.23 -9.70 -26.05
C ILE A 23 -0.86 -10.31 -26.41
N TRP A 24 -0.76 -11.63 -26.45
CA TRP A 24 0.45 -12.36 -26.84
C TRP A 24 0.87 -12.05 -28.28
N GLN A 25 -0.06 -12.02 -29.22
CA GLN A 25 0.22 -11.66 -30.61
C GLN A 25 0.71 -10.21 -30.75
N ILE A 26 0.05 -9.26 -30.08
CA ILE A 26 0.50 -7.85 -30.08
C ILE A 26 1.91 -7.74 -29.49
N LEU A 27 2.17 -8.45 -28.38
CA LEU A 27 3.49 -8.47 -27.76
C LEU A 27 4.56 -9.03 -28.72
N ASN A 28 4.23 -10.04 -29.52
CA ASN A 28 5.15 -10.63 -30.50
C ASN A 28 5.45 -9.68 -31.65
N GLU A 29 4.44 -8.98 -32.16
CA GLU A 29 4.57 -7.99 -33.22
C GLU A 29 5.47 -6.83 -32.76
N GLU A 30 5.21 -6.28 -31.56
CA GLU A 30 6.02 -5.24 -30.97
C GLU A 30 7.48 -5.68 -30.78
N LEU A 31 7.71 -6.88 -30.24
CA LEU A 31 9.05 -7.40 -30.00
C LEU A 31 9.81 -7.75 -31.28
N ALA A 32 9.11 -8.07 -32.38
CA ALA A 32 9.75 -8.23 -33.69
C ALA A 32 10.27 -6.91 -34.26
N ASN A 33 9.68 -5.77 -33.87
CA ASN A 33 10.13 -4.44 -34.30
C ASN A 33 11.34 -3.94 -33.49
N PHE A 34 11.55 -4.46 -32.28
CA PHE A 34 12.79 -4.22 -31.54
C PHE A 34 13.88 -5.14 -32.10
N ASN A 35 15.02 -4.56 -32.52
CA ASN A 35 16.26 -5.28 -32.88
C ASN A 35 16.88 -5.93 -31.63
N THR A 36 16.13 -6.85 -31.05
CA THR A 36 16.53 -7.68 -29.94
C THR A 36 17.11 -8.92 -30.58
N GLY A 37 18.43 -9.10 -30.46
CA GLY A 37 19.15 -10.19 -31.11
C GLY A 37 18.64 -11.59 -30.71
N ASN A 38 19.49 -12.61 -30.89
CA ASN A 38 19.17 -14.01 -30.51
C ASN A 38 19.05 -14.26 -28.99
N ASP A 39 18.57 -13.28 -28.23
CA ASP A 39 18.37 -13.41 -26.80
C ASP A 39 17.11 -14.25 -26.52
N LYS A 40 17.33 -15.34 -25.78
CA LYS A 40 16.32 -16.39 -25.48
C LYS A 40 15.07 -15.83 -24.81
N TYR A 41 15.17 -14.70 -24.12
CA TYR A 41 14.04 -14.05 -23.45
C TYR A 41 13.06 -13.35 -24.41
N TYR A 42 13.45 -13.15 -25.67
CA TYR A 42 12.67 -12.50 -26.71
C TYR A 42 12.18 -13.46 -27.79
N LYS A 43 12.59 -14.73 -27.73
CA LYS A 43 12.05 -15.80 -28.59
C LYS A 43 10.65 -16.17 -28.10
N ILE A 44 9.67 -16.09 -29.00
CA ILE A 44 8.27 -16.31 -28.64
C ILE A 44 7.65 -17.30 -29.60
N GLU A 45 6.87 -18.22 -29.05
CA GLU A 45 6.06 -19.13 -29.85
C GLU A 45 4.92 -18.36 -30.51
N LYS A 46 4.63 -18.69 -31.77
CA LYS A 46 3.65 -17.94 -32.58
C LYS A 46 2.26 -17.93 -31.96
N LEU A 47 1.90 -18.98 -31.22
CA LEU A 47 0.62 -19.11 -30.53
C LEU A 47 0.85 -19.41 -29.04
N LEU A 48 0.09 -18.76 -28.16
CA LEU A 48 0.23 -18.94 -26.71
C LEU A 48 -0.20 -20.34 -26.26
N ILE A 49 -1.17 -20.95 -26.94
CA ILE A 49 -1.65 -22.31 -26.65
C ILE A 49 -0.55 -23.39 -26.73
N ASN A 50 0.49 -23.15 -27.52
CA ASN A 50 1.61 -24.09 -27.66
C ASN A 50 2.68 -23.89 -26.59
N ALA A 51 2.63 -22.76 -25.87
CA ALA A 51 3.67 -22.38 -24.93
C ALA A 51 3.71 -23.34 -23.74
N LYS A 52 4.93 -23.72 -23.34
CA LYS A 52 5.15 -24.51 -22.13
C LYS A 52 4.62 -23.78 -20.90
N TYR A 53 3.88 -24.51 -20.07
CA TYR A 53 3.39 -24.01 -18.80
C TYR A 53 4.55 -23.56 -17.89
N PRO A 54 4.42 -22.42 -17.19
CA PRO A 54 5.45 -21.92 -16.28
C PRO A 54 5.80 -22.96 -15.22
N ILE A 55 7.11 -23.18 -15.03
CA ILE A 55 7.62 -24.00 -13.93
C ILE A 55 8.32 -23.03 -12.97
N PRO A 56 7.97 -23.03 -11.68
CA PRO A 56 8.59 -22.12 -10.72
C PRO A 56 10.07 -22.46 -10.57
N GLU A 57 10.93 -21.47 -10.76
CA GLU A 57 12.34 -21.59 -10.38
C GLU A 57 12.44 -21.69 -8.85
N THR A 58 13.40 -22.48 -8.35
CA THR A 58 13.67 -22.58 -6.92
C THR A 58 14.03 -21.20 -6.36
N LEU A 59 13.17 -20.66 -5.50
CA LEU A 59 13.37 -19.36 -4.86
C LEU A 59 14.67 -19.37 -4.04
N ASN A 60 15.69 -18.68 -4.54
CA ASN A 60 16.92 -18.43 -3.80
C ASN A 60 16.62 -17.59 -2.53
N LYS A 61 17.32 -17.84 -1.42
CA LYS A 61 17.20 -17.09 -0.15
C LYS A 61 17.31 -15.56 -0.34
N GLN A 62 18.04 -15.11 -1.36
CA GLN A 62 18.15 -13.69 -1.72
C GLN A 62 16.80 -13.02 -2.06
N TRP A 63 15.82 -13.76 -2.59
CA TRP A 63 14.50 -13.20 -2.91
C TRP A 63 13.69 -12.83 -1.67
N LYS A 64 13.80 -13.61 -0.57
CA LYS A 64 13.09 -13.32 0.69
C LYS A 64 13.53 -12.01 1.34
N SER A 65 14.79 -11.60 1.16
CA SER A 65 15.27 -10.30 1.63
C SER A 65 14.66 -9.17 0.80
N LYS A 66 14.72 -9.29 -0.53
CA LYS A 66 14.19 -8.28 -1.45
C LYS A 66 12.69 -8.05 -1.32
N THR A 67 11.91 -9.10 -1.02
CA THR A 67 10.47 -8.94 -0.78
C THR A 67 10.18 -8.10 0.46
N LYS A 68 10.96 -8.28 1.53
CA LYS A 68 10.80 -7.49 2.76
C LYS A 68 11.09 -6.01 2.49
N ASP A 69 12.15 -5.72 1.73
CA ASP A 69 12.51 -4.35 1.38
C ASP A 69 11.38 -3.65 0.60
N ILE A 70 10.73 -4.36 -0.33
CA ILE A 70 9.57 -3.84 -1.07
C ILE A 70 8.36 -3.67 -0.15
N ASP A 71 8.10 -4.62 0.75
CA ASP A 71 6.98 -4.54 1.71
C ASP A 71 7.12 -3.33 2.64
N GLU A 72 8.35 -3.01 3.08
CA GLU A 72 8.65 -1.81 3.86
C GLU A 72 8.35 -0.54 3.06
N ILE A 73 8.80 -0.45 1.81
CA ILE A 73 8.49 0.68 0.93
C ILE A 73 6.97 0.83 0.73
N ILE A 74 6.25 -0.28 0.51
CA ILE A 74 4.79 -0.27 0.35
C ILE A 74 4.12 0.22 1.64
N LYS A 75 4.56 -0.23 2.81
CA LYS A 75 4.05 0.24 4.11
C LYS A 75 4.26 1.73 4.27
N SER A 76 5.46 2.24 3.95
CA SER A 76 5.77 3.67 4.06
C SER A 76 4.92 4.51 3.12
N ILE A 77 4.73 4.07 1.87
CA ILE A 77 3.83 4.75 0.91
C ILE A 77 2.39 4.77 1.42
N LYS A 78 1.89 3.64 1.93
CA LYS A 78 0.52 3.53 2.46
C LYS A 78 0.31 4.47 3.64
N ALA A 79 1.24 4.51 4.59
CA ALA A 79 1.15 5.39 5.75
C ALA A 79 1.11 6.87 5.34
N LEU A 80 1.98 7.31 4.43
CA LEU A 80 1.96 8.68 3.90
C LEU A 80 0.64 9.01 3.20
N ARG A 81 0.13 8.12 2.34
CA ARG A 81 -1.14 8.33 1.62
C ARG A 81 -2.35 8.32 2.55
N ASN A 82 -2.32 7.50 3.59
CA ASN A 82 -3.38 7.48 4.61
C ASN A 82 -3.42 8.83 5.32
N ILE A 83 -2.28 9.31 5.83
CA ILE A 83 -2.25 10.56 6.58
C ILE A 83 -2.64 11.75 5.72
N ARG A 84 -2.22 11.75 4.46
CA ARG A 84 -2.71 12.72 3.48
C ARG A 84 -4.24 12.75 3.41
N SER A 85 -4.87 11.58 3.26
CA SER A 85 -6.33 11.47 3.21
C SER A 85 -6.99 11.93 4.51
N GLU A 86 -6.40 11.60 5.66
CA GLU A 86 -6.94 11.95 6.97
C GLU A 86 -6.78 13.44 7.30
N LEU A 87 -5.77 14.09 6.74
CA LEU A 87 -5.56 15.53 6.83
C LEU A 87 -6.28 16.30 5.72
N GLY A 88 -7.05 15.64 4.85
CA GLY A 88 -7.75 16.31 3.76
C GLY A 88 -6.83 16.96 2.72
N ILE A 89 -5.58 16.50 2.61
CA ILE A 89 -4.61 17.05 1.64
C ILE A 89 -4.91 16.49 0.25
N GLU A 90 -5.08 17.38 -0.73
CA GLU A 90 -5.41 17.04 -2.12
C GLU A 90 -4.46 16.02 -2.73
N HIS A 91 -4.94 15.00 -3.46
CA HIS A 91 -4.15 13.83 -3.96
C HIS A 91 -3.02 14.13 -4.94
N ASN A 92 -3.02 15.31 -5.57
CA ASN A 92 -2.02 15.70 -6.56
C ASN A 92 -0.94 16.66 -6.03
N GLN A 93 -1.15 17.27 -4.86
CA GLN A 93 -0.21 18.19 -4.23
C GLN A 93 1.09 17.49 -3.79
N LEU A 94 2.25 18.04 -4.12
CA LEU A 94 3.51 17.51 -3.58
C LEU A 94 3.65 17.93 -2.12
N ILE A 95 3.91 16.96 -1.25
CA ILE A 95 4.06 17.18 0.19
C ILE A 95 5.54 17.07 0.54
N PRO A 96 6.16 18.10 1.13
CA PRO A 96 7.52 17.99 1.62
C PRO A 96 7.60 17.02 2.79
N VAL A 97 8.56 16.10 2.74
CA VAL A 97 8.80 15.08 3.75
C VAL A 97 10.27 15.06 4.12
N ASN A 98 10.56 15.14 5.41
CA ASN A 98 11.89 14.89 5.96
C ASN A 98 11.89 13.51 6.64
N ILE A 99 12.80 12.63 6.23
CA ILE A 99 12.92 11.28 6.77
C ILE A 99 14.08 11.28 7.76
N GLN A 100 13.78 11.04 9.03
CA GLN A 100 14.77 10.90 10.09
C GLN A 100 14.94 9.43 10.47
N GLY A 101 16.18 8.96 10.39
CA GLY A 101 16.63 7.63 10.81
C GLY A 101 18.03 7.39 10.27
N THR A 102 18.89 6.76 11.05
CA THR A 102 20.31 6.51 10.69
C THR A 102 20.56 5.08 10.20
N ASP A 103 19.47 4.36 9.92
CA ASP A 103 19.43 2.93 9.83
C ASP A 103 19.62 2.48 8.37
N GLU A 104 20.08 1.24 8.15
CA GLU A 104 20.13 0.66 6.80
C GLU A 104 18.78 0.73 6.08
N GLU A 105 17.67 0.66 6.83
CA GLU A 105 16.31 0.76 6.30
C GLU A 105 16.00 2.14 5.70
N THR A 106 16.45 3.23 6.34
CA THR A 106 16.29 4.59 5.80
C THR A 106 17.03 4.71 4.48
N ASN A 107 18.26 4.18 4.43
CA ASN A 107 19.06 4.15 3.21
C ASN A 107 18.37 3.36 2.09
N LYS A 108 17.65 2.28 2.38
CA LYS A 108 16.87 1.54 1.36
C LYS A 108 15.76 2.39 0.75
N ILE A 109 14.99 3.12 1.57
CA ILE A 109 13.93 3.99 1.07
C ILE A 109 14.53 5.13 0.23
N LEU A 110 15.64 5.70 0.69
CA LEU A 110 16.38 6.73 -0.06
C LEU A 110 16.95 6.19 -1.37
N ASN A 111 17.44 4.96 -1.40
CA ASN A 111 17.94 4.29 -2.61
C ASN A 111 16.83 4.05 -3.65
N HIS A 112 15.58 3.88 -3.21
CA HIS A 112 14.40 3.78 -4.06
C HIS A 112 13.55 5.06 -4.07
N SER A 113 14.16 6.19 -3.69
CA SER A 113 13.46 7.45 -3.43
C SER A 113 12.61 7.91 -4.59
N THR A 114 13.06 7.77 -5.84
CA THR A 114 12.27 8.24 -7.00
C THR A 114 10.94 7.51 -7.13
N ILE A 115 10.89 6.20 -6.91
CA ILE A 115 9.64 5.41 -6.97
C ILE A 115 8.77 5.74 -5.76
N PHE A 116 9.39 5.78 -4.59
CA PHE A 116 8.72 6.10 -3.33
C PHE A 116 8.05 7.49 -3.37
N LEU A 117 8.82 8.53 -3.70
CA LEU A 117 8.37 9.92 -3.78
C LEU A 117 7.26 10.11 -4.82
N ASN A 118 7.37 9.47 -5.97
CA ASN A 118 6.34 9.53 -7.02
C ASN A 118 5.02 8.88 -6.58
N LEU A 119 5.08 7.70 -5.94
CA LEU A 119 3.90 6.97 -5.49
C LEU A 119 3.26 7.61 -4.26
N ALA A 120 4.07 8.16 -3.35
CA ALA A 120 3.61 8.89 -2.17
C ALA A 120 3.20 10.34 -2.48
N LYS A 121 3.52 10.86 -3.68
CA LYS A 121 3.37 12.28 -4.04
C LYS A 121 4.03 13.19 -3.00
N ALA A 122 5.27 12.84 -2.67
CA ALA A 122 6.09 13.51 -1.67
C ALA A 122 7.36 14.07 -2.32
N GLU A 123 7.93 15.10 -1.70
CA GLU A 123 9.22 15.67 -2.07
C GLU A 123 10.17 15.55 -0.86
N LEU A 124 11.36 14.99 -1.07
CA LEU A 124 12.29 14.79 0.03
C LEU A 124 13.02 16.10 0.34
N LYS A 125 12.92 16.57 1.58
CA LYS A 125 13.71 17.70 2.10
C LYS A 125 14.70 17.18 3.14
N GLN A 126 15.97 16.98 2.75
CA GLN A 126 16.98 16.35 3.62
C GLN A 126 17.59 17.29 4.67
N ASP A 127 17.41 18.61 4.57
CA ASP A 127 18.23 19.56 5.35
C ASP A 127 17.43 20.63 6.12
N ILE A 128 16.12 20.47 6.31
CA ILE A 128 15.35 21.45 7.09
C ILE A 128 15.25 20.98 8.54
N PRO A 129 15.77 21.77 9.52
CA PRO A 129 15.50 21.51 10.91
C PRO A 129 13.98 21.65 11.13
N VAL A 130 13.38 20.61 11.71
CA VAL A 130 11.94 20.51 12.04
C VAL A 130 11.43 21.73 12.84
N SER A 131 12.33 22.54 13.41
CA SER A 131 12.05 23.79 14.09
C SER A 131 11.54 24.95 13.20
N GLN A 132 11.63 24.87 11.87
CA GLN A 132 11.29 25.99 10.98
C GLN A 132 9.91 25.88 10.29
N GLY A 133 9.09 24.87 10.60
CA GLY A 133 7.75 24.70 10.02
C GLY A 133 6.80 23.90 10.92
N GLN A 134 5.52 23.82 10.55
CA GLN A 134 4.58 22.89 11.20
C GLN A 134 4.73 21.52 10.56
N TYR A 135 5.30 20.58 11.32
CA TYR A 135 5.51 19.20 10.87
C TYR A 135 4.67 18.22 11.70
N ILE A 136 4.23 17.14 11.06
CA ILE A 136 3.60 16.00 11.73
C ILE A 136 4.58 14.82 11.68
N PRO A 137 5.15 14.38 12.83
CA PRO A 137 6.06 13.25 12.89
C PRO A 137 5.30 11.93 12.84
N ILE A 138 5.71 11.02 11.95
CA ILE A 138 5.02 9.74 11.76
C ILE A 138 6.03 8.62 11.86
N ALA A 139 5.86 7.77 12.87
CA ALA A 139 6.68 6.60 13.05
C ALA A 139 6.21 5.48 12.08
N ILE A 140 7.12 5.01 11.24
CA ILE A 140 6.91 3.88 10.34
C ILE A 140 8.09 2.92 10.52
N GLY A 141 7.85 1.80 11.19
CA GLY A 141 8.95 0.94 11.64
C GLY A 141 9.86 1.70 12.61
N ASN A 142 11.16 1.73 12.30
CA ASN A 142 12.15 2.48 13.08
C ASN A 142 12.40 3.91 12.57
N GLN A 143 11.64 4.36 11.58
CA GLN A 143 11.87 5.64 10.91
C GLN A 143 10.81 6.66 11.28
N ILE A 144 11.20 7.94 11.33
CA ILE A 144 10.27 9.05 11.57
C ILE A 144 10.17 9.89 10.30
N PHE A 145 8.98 9.94 9.73
CA PHE A 145 8.63 10.77 8.59
C PHE A 145 8.00 12.05 9.10
N ASN A 146 8.69 13.18 8.96
CA ASN A 146 8.18 14.49 9.28
C ASN A 146 7.54 15.08 8.04
N ILE A 147 6.20 15.13 8.03
CA ILE A 147 5.42 15.72 6.94
C ILE A 147 5.24 17.21 7.20
N GLU A 148 5.66 18.05 6.25
CA GLU A 148 5.36 19.49 6.28
C GLU A 148 3.89 19.73 5.95
N ILE A 149 3.20 20.47 6.80
CA ILE A 149 1.80 20.81 6.60
C ILE A 149 1.70 21.93 5.56
N PRO A 150 0.92 21.75 4.48
CA PRO A 150 0.74 22.81 3.49
C PRO A 150 0.13 24.09 4.07
N GLU A 151 0.57 25.23 3.56
CA GLU A 151 -0.03 26.53 3.88
C GLU A 151 -1.52 26.53 3.50
N GLY A 152 -2.39 26.86 4.46
CA GLY A 152 -3.85 26.92 4.27
C GLY A 152 -4.62 25.73 4.86
N LEU A 153 -3.96 24.67 5.32
CA LEU A 153 -4.63 23.61 6.05
C LEU A 153 -4.99 24.04 7.48
N ASN A 154 -6.27 23.99 7.83
CA ASN A 154 -6.72 24.24 9.20
C ASN A 154 -6.61 22.96 10.04
N LEU A 155 -5.44 22.72 10.63
CA LEU A 155 -5.18 21.56 11.48
C LEU A 155 -6.15 21.45 12.65
N ASP A 156 -6.52 22.56 13.28
CA ASP A 156 -7.46 22.54 14.40
C ASP A 156 -8.85 22.06 13.98
N ALA A 157 -9.28 22.40 12.76
CA ALA A 157 -10.52 21.90 12.19
C ALA A 157 -10.43 20.40 11.89
N GLU A 158 -9.33 19.92 11.31
CA GLU A 158 -9.12 18.50 11.03
C GLU A 158 -9.02 17.67 12.31
N ILE A 159 -8.31 18.14 13.33
CA ILE A 159 -8.25 17.50 14.66
C ILE A 159 -9.65 17.40 15.27
N LYS A 160 -10.47 18.45 15.17
CA LYS A 160 -11.86 18.43 15.66
C LYS A 160 -12.70 17.41 14.88
N ARG A 161 -12.58 17.36 13.55
CA ARG A 161 -13.27 16.40 12.69
C ARG A 161 -12.92 14.96 13.08
N ILE A 162 -11.63 14.66 13.21
CA ILE A 162 -11.12 13.34 13.63
C ILE A 162 -11.66 12.96 15.01
N LYS A 163 -11.65 13.89 15.98
CA LYS A 163 -12.20 13.64 17.33
C LYS A 163 -13.70 13.35 17.32
N ILE A 164 -14.47 14.01 16.44
CA ILE A 164 -15.91 13.73 16.28
C ILE A 164 -16.10 12.34 15.68
N GLU A 165 -15.37 12.00 14.61
CA GLU A 165 -15.45 10.68 13.96
C GLU A 165 -15.10 9.55 14.94
N ILE A 166 -14.05 9.71 15.75
CA ILE A 166 -13.69 8.75 16.81
C ILE A 166 -14.87 8.53 17.77
N LYS A 167 -15.51 9.60 18.24
CA LYS A 167 -16.66 9.50 19.15
C LYS A 167 -17.84 8.77 18.50
N GLU A 168 -18.14 9.06 17.24
CA GLU A 168 -19.21 8.38 16.50
C GLU A 168 -18.91 6.89 16.30
N ILE A 169 -17.66 6.52 16.05
CA ILE A 169 -17.24 5.12 15.96
C ILE A 169 -17.34 4.45 17.34
N GLU A 170 -16.90 5.09 18.42
CA GLU A 170 -17.01 4.56 19.79
C GLU A 170 -18.46 4.27 20.18
N ILE A 171 -19.40 5.16 19.82
CA ILE A 171 -20.84 4.96 20.04
C ILE A 171 -21.36 3.75 19.26
N ARG A 172 -20.85 3.48 18.06
CA ARG A 172 -21.24 2.32 17.23
C ARG A 172 -20.60 1.01 17.69
N ILE A 173 -19.36 1.03 18.14
CA ILE A 173 -18.61 -0.15 18.63
C ILE A 173 -19.20 -0.67 19.95
N THR A 174 -19.51 0.22 20.89
CA THR A 174 -19.98 -0.15 22.23
C THR A 174 -21.15 -1.16 22.24
N PRO A 175 -22.24 -0.97 21.46
CA PRO A 175 -23.31 -1.96 21.38
C PRO A 175 -22.91 -3.26 20.66
N LEU A 176 -22.06 -3.19 19.63
CA LEU A 176 -21.56 -4.37 18.92
C LEU A 176 -20.72 -5.27 19.84
N GLU A 177 -19.81 -4.68 20.62
CA GLU A 177 -19.03 -5.43 21.62
C GLU A 177 -19.91 -6.08 22.66
N LYS A 178 -20.90 -5.36 23.19
CA LYS A 178 -21.85 -5.89 24.18
C LYS A 178 -22.65 -7.07 23.62
N ARG A 179 -23.04 -7.00 22.34
CA ARG A 179 -23.76 -8.07 21.66
C ARG A 179 -22.89 -9.30 21.46
N ILE A 180 -21.65 -9.13 21.00
CA ILE A 180 -20.70 -10.25 20.77
C ILE A 180 -20.24 -10.89 22.10
N LYS A 181 -20.04 -10.11 23.16
CA LYS A 181 -19.66 -10.62 24.49
C LYS A 181 -20.82 -11.33 25.22
N SER A 182 -22.06 -11.21 24.74
CA SER A 182 -23.22 -11.85 25.35
C SER A 182 -23.26 -13.35 25.01
N PRO A 183 -23.23 -14.27 26.00
CA PRO A 183 -23.28 -15.72 25.75
C PRO A 183 -24.55 -16.14 24.99
N ASN A 184 -25.65 -15.42 25.20
CA ASN A 184 -26.92 -15.67 24.52
C ASN A 184 -26.86 -15.38 23.01
N PHE A 185 -25.99 -14.47 22.57
CA PHE A 185 -25.84 -14.18 21.14
C PHE A 185 -25.03 -15.26 20.43
N PHE A 186 -23.93 -15.73 21.05
CA PHE A 186 -23.09 -16.77 20.47
C PHE A 186 -23.82 -18.12 20.37
N ASN A 187 -24.66 -18.44 21.35
CA ASN A 187 -25.37 -19.73 21.39
C ASN A 187 -26.65 -19.77 20.55
N ASN A 188 -27.28 -18.61 20.27
CA ASN A 188 -28.58 -18.56 19.58
C ASN A 188 -28.54 -17.94 18.17
N ALA A 189 -27.45 -17.26 17.79
CA ALA A 189 -27.35 -16.64 16.48
C ALA A 189 -26.73 -17.60 15.44
N PRO A 190 -27.20 -17.59 14.18
CA PRO A 190 -26.55 -18.28 13.07
C PRO A 190 -25.08 -17.87 12.91
N GLU A 191 -24.21 -18.82 12.57
CA GLU A 191 -22.76 -18.58 12.42
C GLU A 191 -22.45 -17.44 11.44
N GLU A 192 -23.19 -17.33 10.34
CA GLU A 192 -23.04 -16.28 9.33
C GLU A 192 -23.27 -14.88 9.92
N ILE A 193 -24.23 -14.75 10.85
CA ILE A 193 -24.54 -13.48 11.52
C ILE A 193 -23.47 -13.15 12.55
N VAL A 194 -22.95 -14.16 13.26
CA VAL A 194 -21.86 -13.98 14.24
C VAL A 194 -20.57 -13.55 13.52
N LEU A 195 -20.22 -14.17 12.40
CA LEU A 195 -19.07 -13.80 11.57
C LEU A 195 -19.21 -12.37 11.06
N LYS A 196 -20.35 -12.02 10.46
CA LYS A 196 -20.60 -10.67 9.94
C LYS A 196 -20.52 -9.58 11.01
N GLU A 197 -21.03 -9.83 12.21
CA GLU A 197 -20.92 -8.87 13.32
C GLU A 197 -19.48 -8.76 13.85
N LYS A 198 -18.72 -9.86 13.87
CA LYS A 198 -17.28 -9.84 14.20
C LYS A 198 -16.48 -9.05 13.17
N ASP A 199 -16.70 -9.29 11.88
CA ASP A 199 -16.03 -8.58 10.79
C ASP A 199 -16.32 -7.07 10.87
N ARG A 200 -17.58 -6.72 11.14
CA ARG A 200 -17.99 -5.32 11.34
C ARG A 200 -17.33 -4.68 12.56
N LEU A 201 -17.22 -5.41 13.67
CA LEU A 201 -16.52 -4.93 14.86
C LEU A 201 -15.04 -4.72 14.57
N GLU A 202 -14.39 -5.65 13.88
CA GLU A 202 -12.99 -5.58 13.50
C GLU A 202 -12.72 -4.38 12.58
N GLU A 203 -13.54 -4.18 11.54
CA GLU A 203 -13.44 -3.02 10.64
C GLU A 203 -13.53 -1.68 11.39
N GLN A 204 -14.54 -1.54 12.26
CA GLN A 204 -14.72 -0.30 13.03
C GLN A 204 -13.59 -0.08 14.05
N SER A 205 -13.12 -1.16 14.69
CA SER A 205 -12.03 -1.11 15.67
C SER A 205 -10.71 -0.71 15.00
N ASN A 206 -10.43 -1.26 13.81
CA ASN A 206 -9.27 -0.91 13.01
C ASN A 206 -9.31 0.57 12.59
N ARG A 207 -10.46 1.05 12.11
CA ARG A 207 -10.66 2.47 11.76
C ARG A 207 -10.42 3.38 12.96
N MET A 208 -11.00 3.05 14.13
CA MET A 208 -10.81 3.82 15.35
C MET A 208 -9.34 3.85 15.80
N SER A 209 -8.64 2.72 15.71
CA SER A 209 -7.22 2.65 16.06
C SER A 209 -6.37 3.54 15.16
N GLN A 210 -6.60 3.51 13.84
CA GLN A 210 -5.90 4.35 12.87
C GLN A 210 -6.09 5.85 13.16
N LEU A 211 -7.33 6.27 13.41
CA LEU A 211 -7.62 7.68 13.75
C LEU A 211 -6.95 8.11 15.07
N LYS A 212 -6.89 7.22 16.06
CA LYS A 212 -6.23 7.49 17.35
C LYS A 212 -4.71 7.61 17.20
N GLU A 213 -4.09 6.77 16.37
CA GLU A 213 -2.66 6.86 16.07
C GLU A 213 -2.30 8.19 15.40
N ILE A 214 -3.11 8.64 14.44
CA ILE A 214 -2.93 9.93 13.77
C ILE A 214 -3.12 11.09 14.74
N LEU A 215 -4.14 11.03 15.58
CA LEU A 215 -4.35 12.07 16.58
C LEU A 215 -3.15 12.19 17.55
N LYS A 216 -2.56 11.04 17.90
CA LYS A 216 -1.36 10.97 18.75
C LYS A 216 -0.11 11.49 18.02
N SER A 217 -0.01 11.33 16.71
CA SER A 217 1.12 11.85 15.93
C SER A 217 1.06 13.37 15.73
N ILE A 218 -0.13 13.98 15.84
CA ILE A 218 -0.35 15.42 15.69
C ILE A 218 -0.25 16.18 17.03
N SER A 219 -0.48 15.50 18.16
CA SER A 219 -0.49 16.08 19.51
C SER A 219 0.88 16.05 20.19
#